data_AF-A0A9Q0UBH8-F1
#
_entry.id   AF-A0A9Q0UBH8-F1
#
_cell.length_a   1.000
_cell.length_b   1.000
_cell.length_c   1.000
_cell.angle_alpha   90.00
_cell.angle_beta   90.00
_cell.angle_gamma   90.00
#
_symmetry.space_group_name_H-M   'P 1'
#
loop_
_entity.id
_entity.type
_entity.pdbx_description
1 polymer ?
#
loop_
_entity_poly.entity_id
_entity_poly.type
_entity_poly.pdbx_seq_one_letter_code
_entity_poly.pdbx_strand_id
1 'polypeptide(L)'
;MASYYDIDGILMEEEFVPVVFQKAINGVNIDESTEKGCVEQGSKTELPFWLAHELHMRQAVSISVPTCFNQKTRLEIQADAACVDLRSRCPYFYEFGCKLAPL
;
A
#
# COMPACT_ATOMS: atom_id res chain seq x y z
N MET A 1 13.60 11.86 10.74
CA MET A 1 14.50 11.13 9.84
C MET A 1 14.27 9.66 10.13
N ALA A 2 13.61 8.93 9.23
CA ALA A 2 13.43 7.49 9.41
C ALA A 2 14.81 6.84 9.34
N SER A 3 15.17 6.09 10.38
CA SER A 3 16.40 5.31 10.38
C SER A 3 16.16 4.07 9.54
N TYR A 4 17.06 3.75 8.61
CA TYR A 4 16.96 2.54 7.78
C TYR A 4 16.86 1.25 8.62
N TYR A 5 17.43 1.25 9.82
CA TYR A 5 17.40 0.13 10.75
C TYR A 5 16.29 0.23 11.81
N ASP A 6 15.34 1.14 11.63
CA ASP A 6 14.18 1.22 12.50
C ASP A 6 13.25 0.02 12.24
N ILE A 7 13.02 -0.78 13.28
CA ILE A 7 12.22 -2.01 13.16
C ILE A 7 10.77 -1.65 12.87
N ASP A 8 10.24 -0.61 13.52
CA ASP A 8 8.86 -0.16 13.31
C ASP A 8 8.69 0.34 11.87
N GLY A 9 9.69 1.04 11.33
CA GLY A 9 9.73 1.47 9.94
C GLY A 9 9.72 0.29 8.95
N ILE A 10 10.53 -0.74 9.19
CA ILE A 10 10.58 -1.95 8.35
C ILE A 10 9.23 -2.69 8.41
N LEU A 11 8.68 -2.90 9.61
CA LEU A 11 7.41 -3.59 9.80
C LEU A 11 6.24 -2.82 9.17
N MET A 12 6.29 -1.49 9.19
CA MET A 12 5.30 -0.65 8.54
C MET A 12 5.35 -0.80 7.02
N GLU A 13 6.54 -0.88 6.42
CA GLU A 13 6.68 -1.00 4.96
C GLU A 13 6.28 -2.39 4.42
N GLU A 14 6.21 -3.40 5.29
CA GLU A 14 5.69 -4.74 4.99
C GLU A 14 4.15 -4.74 4.77
N GLU A 15 3.44 -3.69 5.20
CA GLU A 15 1.98 -3.57 5.02
C GLU A 15 1.58 -3.60 3.53
N PHE A 16 0.51 -4.33 3.23
CA PHE A 16 0.04 -4.51 1.86
C PHE A 16 -0.79 -3.31 1.39
N VAL A 17 -0.49 -2.84 0.18
CA VAL A 17 -1.25 -1.80 -0.50
C VAL A 17 -1.85 -2.30 -1.81
N PRO A 18 -3.10 -1.89 -2.11
CA PRO A 18 -3.73 -2.20 -3.39
C PRO A 18 -3.09 -1.37 -4.50
N VAL A 19 -2.56 -2.05 -5.51
CA VAL A 19 -1.90 -1.46 -6.68
C VAL A 19 -2.58 -1.86 -7.99
N VAL A 20 -2.44 -1.00 -8.99
CA VAL A 20 -2.85 -1.27 -10.37
C VAL A 20 -1.65 -1.19 -11.29
N PHE A 21 -1.37 -2.27 -12.01
CA PHE A 21 -0.25 -2.28 -12.97
C PHE A 21 -0.56 -1.38 -14.16
N GLN A 22 0.31 -0.40 -14.41
CA GLN A 22 0.16 0.52 -15.54
C GLN A 22 0.80 -0.04 -16.82
N LYS A 23 1.64 -1.06 -16.72
CA LYS A 23 2.32 -1.73 -17.83
C LYS A 23 2.27 -3.23 -17.60
N ALA A 24 2.25 -4.01 -18.67
CA ALA A 24 2.42 -5.45 -18.56
C ALA A 24 3.85 -5.77 -18.09
N ILE A 25 3.98 -6.74 -17.19
CA ILE A 25 5.27 -7.16 -16.63
C ILE A 25 5.43 -8.66 -16.84
N ASN A 26 6.52 -9.05 -17.50
CA ASN A 26 6.84 -10.44 -17.77
C ASN A 26 7.88 -10.97 -16.77
N GLY A 27 7.90 -12.28 -16.55
CA GLY A 27 8.88 -12.96 -15.71
C GLY A 27 8.59 -12.86 -14.21
N VAL A 28 7.38 -12.46 -13.83
CA VAL A 28 6.97 -12.35 -12.43
C VAL A 28 5.64 -13.09 -12.24
N ASN A 29 5.60 -13.96 -11.24
CA ASN A 29 4.38 -14.59 -10.76
C ASN A 29 3.97 -13.91 -9.45
N ILE A 30 3.02 -12.99 -9.53
CA ILE A 30 2.49 -12.30 -8.34
C ILE A 30 1.31 -13.09 -7.74
N ASP A 31 0.56 -13.79 -8.60
CA ASP A 31 -0.53 -14.68 -8.19
C ASP A 31 -0.37 -16.04 -8.89
N GLU A 32 -0.71 -17.12 -8.20
CA GLU A 32 -0.65 -18.50 -8.72
C GLU A 32 -1.56 -18.68 -9.95
N SER A 33 -2.57 -17.81 -10.08
CA SER A 33 -3.45 -17.74 -11.27
C SER A 33 -2.75 -17.23 -12.54
N THR A 34 -1.54 -16.69 -12.42
CA THR A 34 -0.78 -16.13 -13.54
C THR A 34 -0.05 -17.23 -14.30
N GLU A 35 -0.80 -18.10 -15.00
CA GLU A 35 -0.26 -19.27 -15.70
C GLU A 35 0.87 -18.96 -16.71
N LYS A 36 0.94 -17.70 -17.19
CA LYS A 36 1.88 -17.25 -18.22
C LYS A 36 3.10 -16.49 -17.68
N GLY A 37 3.27 -16.36 -16.36
CA GLY A 37 4.37 -15.57 -15.80
C GLY A 37 4.37 -14.11 -16.24
N CYS A 38 3.20 -13.56 -16.55
CA CYS A 38 3.01 -12.21 -17.04
C CYS A 38 1.80 -11.56 -16.37
N VAL A 39 2.02 -10.41 -15.76
CA VAL A 39 0.96 -9.56 -15.20
C VAL A 39 0.48 -8.61 -16.28
N GLU A 40 -0.80 -8.68 -16.63
CA GLU A 40 -1.40 -7.82 -17.65
C GLU A 40 -1.52 -6.37 -17.17
N GLN A 41 -1.49 -5.43 -18.11
CA GLN A 41 -1.79 -4.03 -17.82
C GLN A 41 -3.22 -3.89 -17.26
N GLY A 42 -3.37 -3.10 -16.21
CA GLY A 42 -4.65 -2.89 -15.51
C GLY A 42 -4.97 -3.93 -14.44
N SER A 43 -4.12 -4.95 -14.27
CA SER A 43 -4.28 -5.94 -13.20
C SER A 43 -4.23 -5.26 -11.83
N LYS A 44 -5.14 -5.68 -10.95
CA LYS A 44 -5.19 -5.21 -9.56
C LYS A 44 -4.65 -6.30 -8.66
N THR A 45 -3.69 -5.94 -7.82
CA THR A 45 -3.07 -6.87 -6.87
C THR A 45 -2.69 -6.12 -5.61
N GLU A 46 -2.39 -6.84 -4.54
CA GLU A 46 -1.85 -6.27 -3.32
C GLU A 46 -0.35 -6.55 -3.26
N LEU A 47 0.45 -5.52 -2.98
CA LEU A 47 1.90 -5.63 -2.82
C LEU A 47 2.33 -5.00 -1.50
N PRO A 48 3.42 -5.47 -0.87
CA PRO A 48 4.04 -4.76 0.23
C PRO A 48 4.42 -3.34 -0.17
N PHE A 49 4.25 -2.38 0.75
CA PHE A 49 4.48 -0.97 0.48
C PHE A 49 5.90 -0.67 0.01
N TRP A 50 6.94 -1.30 0.58
CA TRP A 50 8.33 -1.10 0.14
C TRP A 50 8.51 -1.39 -1.36
N LEU A 51 7.84 -2.40 -1.90
CA LEU A 51 7.90 -2.76 -3.31
C LEU A 51 7.02 -1.84 -4.15
N ALA A 52 5.79 -1.60 -3.70
CA ALA A 52 4.83 -0.76 -4.38
C ALA A 52 5.35 0.67 -4.58
N HIS A 53 6.02 1.22 -3.56
CA HIS A 53 6.65 2.54 -3.60
C HIS A 53 7.70 2.63 -4.71
N GLU A 54 8.64 1.69 -4.77
CA GLU A 54 9.70 1.67 -5.78
C GLU A 54 9.15 1.50 -7.21
N LEU A 55 8.12 0.66 -7.37
CA LEU A 55 7.45 0.47 -8.66
C LEU A 55 6.64 1.70 -9.08
N HIS A 56 6.07 2.42 -8.12
CA HIS A 56 5.31 3.64 -8.37
C HIS A 56 6.23 4.77 -8.84
N MET A 57 7.39 4.95 -8.21
CA MET A 57 8.43 5.90 -8.64
C MET A 57 8.89 5.65 -10.09
N ARG A 58 8.85 4.40 -10.54
CA ARG A 58 9.21 3.99 -11.91
C ARG A 58 8.03 4.03 -12.90
N GLN A 59 6.86 4.52 -12.47
CA GLN A 59 5.64 4.56 -13.27
C GLN A 59 5.24 3.19 -13.82
N ALA A 60 5.48 2.13 -13.04
CA ALA A 60 5.07 0.76 -13.36
C ALA A 60 3.71 0.42 -12.75
N VAL A 61 3.40 1.00 -11.59
CA VAL A 61 2.15 0.78 -10.85
C VAL A 61 1.55 2.10 -10.35
N SER A 62 0.23 2.11 -10.19
CA SER A 62 -0.51 3.13 -9.46
C SER A 62 -0.92 2.57 -8.12
N ILE A 63 -0.55 3.24 -7.02
CA ILE A 63 -1.02 2.87 -5.69
C ILE A 63 -2.40 3.48 -5.49
N SER A 64 -3.34 2.68 -4.98
CA SER A 64 -4.66 3.14 -4.60
C SER A 64 -4.78 3.26 -3.08
N VAL A 65 -5.73 4.07 -2.62
CA VAL A 65 -5.93 4.34 -1.18
C VAL A 65 -6.27 3.04 -0.45
N PRO A 66 -5.44 2.60 0.52
CA PRO A 66 -5.70 1.42 1.35
C PRO A 66 -6.99 1.56 2.15
N THR A 67 -7.55 0.42 2.56
CA THR A 67 -8.82 0.36 3.30
C THR A 67 -8.77 1.14 4.62
N CYS A 68 -7.62 1.18 5.29
CA CYS A 68 -7.40 1.97 6.50
C CYS A 68 -7.59 3.47 6.28
N PHE A 69 -7.44 4.00 5.05
CA PHE A 69 -7.64 5.41 4.71
C PHE A 69 -8.86 5.66 3.83
N ASN A 70 -9.76 4.70 3.69
CA ASN A 70 -10.96 4.85 2.86
C ASN A 70 -11.88 5.99 3.35
N GLN A 71 -12.88 6.34 2.52
CA GLN A 71 -13.81 7.43 2.85
C GLN A 71 -14.57 7.20 4.16
N LYS A 72 -14.91 5.96 4.49
CA LYS A 72 -15.61 5.62 5.74
C LYS A 72 -14.75 5.96 6.95
N THR A 73 -13.49 5.52 6.97
CA THR A 73 -12.55 5.84 8.06
C THR A 73 -12.36 7.35 8.20
N ARG A 74 -12.27 8.08 7.09
CA ARG A 74 -12.16 9.55 7.13
C ARG A 74 -13.38 10.21 7.78
N LEU A 75 -14.59 9.75 7.46
CA LEU A 75 -15.82 10.30 8.06
C LEU A 75 -15.92 9.99 9.55
N GLU A 76 -15.51 8.79 9.97
CA GLU A 76 -15.52 8.40 11.38
C GLU A 76 -14.53 9.24 12.20
N ILE A 77 -13.31 9.46 11.67
CA ILE A 77 -12.30 10.32 12.32
C ILE A 77 -12.78 11.78 12.38
N GLN A 78 -13.45 12.27 11.33
CA GLN A 78 -14.03 13.62 11.32
C GLN A 78 -15.18 13.79 12.32
N ALA A 79 -15.95 12.73 12.58
CA ALA A 79 -17.04 12.76 13.53
C ALA A 79 -16.52 12.80 14.97
N ASP A 80 -15.65 11.86 15.34
CA ASP A 80 -14.94 11.86 16.61
C ASP A 80 -13.69 10.94 16.55
N ALA A 81 -12.52 11.56 16.42
CA ALA A 81 -11.26 10.84 16.34
C ALA A 81 -10.94 10.01 17.61
N ALA A 82 -11.43 10.40 18.78
CA ALA A 82 -11.16 9.68 20.03
C ALA A 82 -11.91 8.33 20.10
N CYS A 83 -12.99 8.18 19.32
CA CYS A 83 -13.79 6.97 19.27
C CYS A 83 -13.36 5.99 18.17
N VAL A 84 -12.34 6.31 17.37
CA VAL A 84 -11.87 5.44 16.29
C VAL A 84 -10.69 4.61 16.75
N ASP A 85 -10.85 3.28 16.73
CA ASP A 85 -9.74 2.36 16.93
C ASP A 85 -8.86 2.31 15.68
N LEU A 86 -7.75 3.05 15.71
CA LEU A 86 -6.76 3.07 14.63
C LEU A 86 -5.90 1.82 14.61
N ARG A 87 -5.62 1.24 15.79
CA ARG A 87 -4.70 0.09 15.92
C ARG A 87 -5.24 -1.15 15.23
N SER A 88 -6.55 -1.40 15.33
CA SER A 88 -7.17 -2.53 14.62
C SER A 88 -7.24 -2.35 13.10
N ARG A 89 -7.13 -1.11 12.60
CA ARG A 89 -7.16 -0.81 11.15
C ARG A 89 -5.79 -0.81 10.52
N CYS A 90 -4.82 -0.19 11.19
CA CYS A 90 -3.43 -0.11 10.76
C CYS A 90 -2.57 0.21 12.00
N PRO A 91 -1.74 -0.73 12.47
CA PRO A 91 -0.86 -0.50 13.63
C PRO A 91 0.03 0.73 13.49
N TYR A 92 0.44 1.04 12.25
CA TYR A 92 1.32 2.16 11.91
C TYR A 92 0.59 3.32 11.22
N PHE A 93 -0.69 3.54 11.52
CA PHE A 93 -1.60 4.48 10.82
C PHE A 93 -0.98 5.84 10.48
N TYR A 94 -0.32 6.48 11.44
CA TYR A 94 0.23 7.82 11.24
C TYR A 94 1.44 7.83 10.31
N GLU A 95 2.46 7.00 10.61
CA GLU A 95 3.66 6.95 9.81
C GLU A 95 3.37 6.47 8.39
N PHE A 96 2.50 5.46 8.27
CA PHE A 96 2.07 4.91 6.99
C PHE A 96 1.34 5.96 6.17
N GLY A 97 0.43 6.72 6.79
CA GLY A 97 -0.26 7.82 6.14
C GLY A 97 0.70 8.92 5.66
N CYS A 98 1.73 9.25 6.45
CA CYS A 98 2.75 10.23 6.06
C CYS A 98 3.59 9.77 4.85
N LYS A 99 3.91 8.48 4.73
CA LYS A 99 4.62 7.94 3.56
C LYS A 99 3.73 7.79 2.33
N LEU A 100 2.44 7.53 2.52
CA LEU A 100 1.48 7.34 1.44
C LEU A 100 0.96 8.66 0.85
N ALA A 101 0.78 9.70 1.66
CA ALA A 101 0.21 10.99 1.24
C ALA A 101 0.92 11.70 0.05
N PRO A 102 2.26 11.63 -0.14
CA PRO A 102 2.93 12.28 -1.27
C PRO A 102 2.93 11.46 -2.57
N LEU A 103 2.42 10.23 -2.57
CA LEU A 103 2.36 9.34 -3.74
C LEU A 103 1.09 9.59 -4.56
#